data_AF-A0A382J7C4-F1
#
_entry.id   AF-A0A382J7C4-F1
#
_cell.length_a   1.000
_cell.length_b   1.000
_cell.length_c   1.000
_cell.angle_alpha   90.00
_cell.angle_beta   90.00
_cell.angle_gamma   90.00
#
_symmetry.space_group_name_H-M   'P 1'
#
loop_
_entity.id
_entity.type
_entity.pdbx_description
1 polymer ?
#
loop_
_entity_poly.entity_id
_entity_poly.type
_entity_poly.pdbx_seq_one_letter_code
_entity_poly.pdbx_strand_id
1 'polypeptide(L)'
;MKQNSKTITKCQISGANDLKSIVFLGYLPPPTKMKKINSKIEEEIFYPADLMYSPTSKLAQLNTIVNKEILFSRNYAYTSSTTKILRENFKELYADCKKNIKLNSDDLVIDVGSNDGNLLSNFKNNHKVLGITPEKLGKIAIKRGIPTLLRYFDKTTANFVLKKYGKAKIITATNVFAHIENVDQLMKNILKILDKNGIFISESHYLVSLIKTNQYDTIYHEHLRYYSLSSL
;
A
#
# COMPACT_ATOMS: atom_id res chain seq x y z
N MET A 1 -7.83 -25.56 -4.52
CA MET A 1 -7.03 -24.91 -3.44
C MET A 1 -6.71 -23.50 -3.87
N LYS A 2 -6.83 -22.48 -2.99
CA LYS A 2 -6.31 -21.13 -3.32
C LYS A 2 -4.80 -21.25 -3.48
N GLN A 3 -4.25 -20.73 -4.59
CA GLN A 3 -2.82 -20.72 -4.82
C GLN A 3 -2.14 -19.79 -3.78
N ASN A 4 -1.07 -20.28 -3.13
CA ASN A 4 -0.37 -19.52 -2.09
C ASN A 4 0.52 -18.41 -2.66
N SER A 5 1.09 -18.64 -3.84
CA SER A 5 1.91 -17.68 -4.56
C SER A 5 1.94 -18.02 -6.05
N LYS A 6 2.34 -17.05 -6.88
CA LYS A 6 2.57 -17.24 -8.31
C LYS A 6 3.80 -16.49 -8.77
N THR A 7 4.52 -17.07 -9.73
CA THR A 7 5.60 -16.40 -10.44
C THR A 7 5.03 -15.64 -11.64
N ILE A 8 5.51 -14.43 -11.86
CA ILE A 8 5.16 -13.58 -12.99
C ILE A 8 6.38 -13.34 -13.87
N THR A 9 6.19 -13.39 -15.18
CA THR A 9 7.25 -13.21 -16.19
C THR A 9 7.15 -11.88 -16.92
N LYS A 10 6.03 -11.16 -16.75
CA LYS A 10 5.76 -9.86 -17.36
C LYS A 10 5.87 -8.73 -16.36
N CYS A 11 6.26 -7.55 -16.85
CA CYS A 11 6.27 -6.33 -16.06
C CYS A 11 4.87 -6.02 -15.52
N GLN A 12 4.78 -5.70 -14.22
CA GLN A 12 3.51 -5.40 -13.54
C GLN A 12 2.84 -4.10 -13.98
N ILE A 13 3.58 -3.20 -14.65
CA ILE A 13 3.05 -1.92 -15.16
C ILE A 13 2.88 -1.95 -16.68
N SER A 14 3.95 -2.25 -17.43
CA SER A 14 3.87 -2.18 -18.90
C SER A 14 3.30 -3.45 -19.54
N GLY A 15 3.25 -4.57 -18.82
CA GLY A 15 2.91 -5.88 -19.38
C GLY A 15 3.98 -6.46 -20.33
N ALA A 16 5.11 -5.78 -20.51
CA ALA A 16 6.21 -6.24 -21.35
C ALA A 16 6.83 -7.55 -20.81
N ASN A 17 7.26 -8.43 -21.71
CA ASN A 17 7.93 -9.68 -21.38
C ASN A 17 9.46 -9.51 -21.48
N ASP A 18 10.01 -8.58 -20.71
CA ASP A 18 11.40 -8.13 -20.80
C ASP A 18 12.14 -8.10 -19.45
N LEU A 19 11.62 -8.84 -18.45
CA LEU A 19 12.18 -8.86 -17.11
C LEU A 19 13.59 -9.46 -17.09
N LYS A 20 14.52 -8.73 -16.47
CA LYS A 20 15.90 -9.17 -16.20
C LYS A 20 16.13 -9.27 -14.70
N SER A 21 16.67 -10.39 -14.23
CA SER A 21 17.01 -10.53 -12.80
C SER A 21 18.13 -9.57 -12.44
N ILE A 22 17.98 -8.90 -11.30
CA ILE A 22 19.00 -8.06 -10.65
C ILE A 22 19.69 -8.88 -9.57
N VAL A 23 18.89 -9.46 -8.65
CA VAL A 23 19.39 -10.23 -7.51
C VAL A 23 18.34 -11.23 -7.02
N PHE A 24 18.76 -12.48 -6.82
CA PHE A 24 17.98 -13.50 -6.13
C PHE A 24 18.46 -13.61 -4.68
N LEU A 25 17.60 -13.24 -3.73
CA LEU A 25 17.90 -13.26 -2.30
C LEU A 25 17.59 -14.62 -1.63
N GLY A 26 17.20 -15.61 -2.42
CA GLY A 26 16.79 -16.93 -1.93
C GLY A 26 15.29 -17.02 -1.67
N TYR A 27 14.91 -17.94 -0.78
CA TYR A 27 13.55 -18.11 -0.33
C TYR A 27 13.40 -17.40 1.01
N LEU A 28 12.38 -16.55 1.16
CA LEU A 28 12.11 -15.79 2.38
C LEU A 28 10.73 -16.16 2.93
N PRO A 29 10.55 -16.21 4.26
CA PRO A 29 9.23 -16.35 4.87
C PRO A 29 8.44 -15.02 4.77
N PRO A 30 7.11 -15.04 4.91
CA PRO A 30 6.34 -13.81 5.12
C PRO A 30 6.87 -13.01 6.32
N PRO A 31 7.27 -11.74 6.16
CA PRO A 31 8.04 -11.00 7.16
C PRO A 31 7.25 -10.70 8.44
N THR A 32 5.92 -10.62 8.33
CA THR A 32 5.02 -10.23 9.42
C THR A 32 4.35 -11.42 10.12
N LYS A 33 4.67 -12.66 9.72
CA LYS A 33 4.15 -13.88 10.35
C LYS A 33 5.00 -14.30 11.55
N MET A 34 4.84 -13.58 12.65
CA MET A 34 5.53 -13.91 13.91
C MET A 34 4.84 -15.07 14.64
N LYS A 35 5.65 -15.96 15.22
CA LYS A 35 5.18 -17.05 16.10
C LYS A 35 5.08 -16.58 17.55
N LYS A 36 4.16 -17.17 18.31
CA LYS A 36 4.06 -16.91 19.75
C LYS A 36 5.28 -17.50 20.45
N ILE A 37 5.77 -16.81 21.48
CA ILE A 37 6.80 -17.36 22.37
C ILE A 37 6.28 -18.70 22.92
N ASN A 38 7.15 -19.72 22.95
CA ASN A 38 6.85 -21.10 23.36
C ASN A 38 5.89 -21.88 22.44
N SER A 39 5.64 -21.42 21.20
CA SER A 39 4.96 -22.26 20.22
C SER A 39 5.83 -23.43 19.77
N LYS A 40 5.22 -24.57 19.42
CA LYS A 40 5.92 -25.70 18.82
C LYS A 40 6.63 -25.28 17.52
N ILE A 41 7.84 -25.79 17.29
CA ILE A 41 8.53 -25.64 16.01
C ILE A 41 7.74 -26.43 14.97
N GLU A 42 7.43 -25.77 13.86
CA GLU A 42 6.65 -26.30 12.74
C GLU A 42 7.28 -25.82 11.44
N GLU A 43 7.08 -26.59 10.37
CA GLU A 43 7.50 -26.21 9.03
C GLU A 43 6.89 -24.87 8.60
N GLU A 44 7.67 -24.11 7.83
CA GLU A 44 7.28 -22.79 7.35
C GLU A 44 7.40 -22.72 5.83
N ILE A 45 6.45 -22.02 5.21
CA ILE A 45 6.46 -21.82 3.77
C ILE A 45 7.32 -20.61 3.47
N PHE A 46 8.33 -20.82 2.63
CA PHE A 46 9.19 -19.77 2.11
C PHE A 46 8.88 -19.55 0.64
N TYR A 47 9.05 -18.32 0.17
CA TYR A 47 8.75 -17.91 -1.20
C TYR A 47 10.00 -17.32 -1.85
N PRO A 48 10.27 -17.60 -3.14
CA PRO A 48 11.43 -17.03 -3.81
C PRO A 48 11.35 -15.50 -3.86
N ALA A 49 12.47 -14.83 -3.61
CA ALA A 49 12.60 -13.38 -3.63
C ALA A 49 13.63 -12.99 -4.69
N ASP A 50 13.17 -12.85 -5.93
CA ASP A 50 13.98 -12.42 -7.08
C ASP A 50 13.53 -11.04 -7.53
N LEU A 51 14.44 -10.07 -7.39
CA LEU A 51 14.23 -8.71 -7.82
C LEU A 51 14.57 -8.60 -9.31
N MET A 52 13.58 -8.19 -10.10
CA MET A 52 13.66 -8.05 -11.54
C MET A 52 13.60 -6.59 -11.95
N TYR A 53 14.11 -6.30 -13.14
CA TYR A 53 14.04 -5.00 -13.80
C TYR A 53 13.44 -5.12 -15.21
N SER A 54 12.54 -4.20 -15.56
CA SER A 54 12.01 -4.06 -16.93
C SER A 54 12.70 -2.90 -17.65
N PRO A 55 13.48 -3.13 -18.73
CA PRO A 55 14.03 -2.06 -19.54
C PRO A 55 12.97 -1.16 -20.19
N THR A 56 11.78 -1.68 -20.48
CA THR A 56 10.68 -0.92 -21.11
C THR A 56 10.13 0.15 -20.17
N SER A 57 9.74 -0.24 -18.95
CA SER A 57 9.12 0.68 -17.99
C SER A 57 10.10 1.26 -16.98
N LYS A 58 11.36 0.81 -16.96
CA LYS A 58 12.35 1.14 -15.92
C LYS A 58 11.93 0.74 -14.50
N LEU A 59 10.93 -0.14 -14.37
CA LEU A 59 10.42 -0.62 -13.09
C LEU A 59 11.32 -1.71 -12.52
N ALA A 60 11.63 -1.61 -11.22
CA ALA A 60 12.12 -2.73 -10.42
C ALA A 60 10.96 -3.38 -9.65
N GLN A 61 10.90 -4.71 -9.62
CA GLN A 61 9.78 -5.45 -9.04
C GLN A 61 10.18 -6.87 -8.63
N LEU A 62 9.44 -7.48 -7.70
CA LEU A 62 9.54 -8.93 -7.48
C LEU A 62 8.85 -9.71 -8.60
N ASN A 63 9.37 -10.89 -8.93
CA ASN A 63 8.70 -11.84 -9.83
C ASN A 63 7.74 -12.80 -9.10
N THR A 64 7.66 -12.75 -7.77
CA THR A 64 6.86 -13.67 -6.98
C THR A 64 5.79 -12.92 -6.22
N ILE A 65 4.54 -13.20 -6.56
CA ILE A 65 3.37 -12.62 -5.90
C ILE A 65 2.85 -13.64 -4.90
N VAL A 66 2.93 -13.31 -3.61
CA VAL A 66 2.33 -14.10 -2.53
C VAL A 66 0.88 -13.66 -2.34
N ASN A 67 0.00 -14.60 -2.01
CA ASN A 67 -1.40 -14.31 -1.75
C ASN A 67 -1.53 -13.24 -0.65
N LYS A 68 -2.21 -12.14 -0.96
CA LYS A 68 -2.44 -11.02 -0.04
C LYS A 68 -3.09 -11.42 1.30
N GLU A 69 -3.87 -12.50 1.34
CA GLU A 69 -4.45 -12.98 2.61
C GLU A 69 -3.40 -13.57 3.57
N ILE A 70 -2.24 -14.00 3.04
CA ILE A 70 -1.08 -14.46 3.80
C ILE A 70 -0.30 -13.26 4.34
N LEU A 71 0.01 -12.29 3.47
CA LEU A 71 0.81 -11.11 3.81
C LEU A 71 0.03 -10.11 4.67
N PHE A 72 -1.16 -9.72 4.22
CA PHE A 72 -2.01 -8.69 4.82
C PHE A 72 -3.23 -9.32 5.51
N SER A 73 -2.95 -10.28 6.38
CA SER A 73 -4.00 -11.00 7.12
C SER A 73 -4.77 -10.06 8.07
N ARG A 74 -5.93 -10.49 8.55
CA ARG A 74 -6.70 -9.72 9.55
C ARG A 74 -5.91 -9.43 10.84
N ASN A 75 -4.86 -10.20 11.12
CA ASN A 75 -4.01 -10.06 12.30
C ASN A 75 -2.64 -9.43 11.96
N TYR A 76 -2.54 -8.69 10.85
CA TYR A 76 -1.35 -7.93 10.49
C TYR A 76 -0.87 -7.08 11.67
N ALA A 77 0.40 -7.22 12.02
CA ALA A 77 0.93 -6.75 13.30
C ALA A 77 1.42 -5.29 13.27
N TYR A 78 1.71 -4.76 12.08
CA TYR A 78 2.32 -3.43 11.95
C TYR A 78 1.30 -2.31 12.22
N THR A 79 1.61 -1.47 13.21
CA THR A 79 0.79 -0.31 13.61
C THR A 79 1.54 0.98 13.29
N SER A 80 1.03 1.80 12.38
CA SER A 80 1.76 2.93 11.82
C SER A 80 2.04 4.03 12.86
N SER A 81 1.10 4.28 13.77
CA SER A 81 1.24 5.36 14.77
C SER A 81 2.31 5.11 15.83
N THR A 82 2.93 3.92 15.93
CA THR A 82 4.01 3.68 16.90
C THR A 82 5.34 4.29 16.45
N THR A 83 5.52 4.50 15.15
CA THR A 83 6.76 5.03 14.56
C THR A 83 6.73 6.56 14.57
N LYS A 84 7.61 7.21 15.36
CA LYS A 84 7.66 8.67 15.51
C LYS A 84 7.86 9.39 14.17
N ILE A 85 8.86 8.97 13.40
CA ILE A 85 9.20 9.56 12.10
C ILE A 85 8.00 9.49 11.14
N LEU A 86 7.23 8.39 11.15
CA LEU A 86 6.06 8.25 10.29
C LEU A 86 4.91 9.17 10.70
N ARG A 87 4.71 9.40 12.02
CA ARG A 87 3.75 10.40 12.50
C ARG A 87 4.14 11.82 12.04
N GLU A 88 5.43 12.15 12.09
CA GLU A 88 5.96 13.44 11.64
C GLU A 88 5.77 13.59 10.12
N ASN A 89 6.16 12.58 9.33
CA ASN A 89 5.93 12.53 7.89
C ASN A 89 4.45 12.76 7.51
N PHE A 90 3.51 12.10 8.19
CA PHE A 90 2.08 12.28 7.90
C PHE A 90 1.52 13.65 8.31
N LYS A 91 2.11 14.28 9.32
CA LYS A 91 1.79 15.67 9.67
C LYS A 91 2.29 16.62 8.58
N GLU A 92 3.49 16.39 8.06
CA GLU A 92 4.07 17.15 6.95
C GLU A 92 3.26 16.97 5.66
N LEU A 93 2.87 15.73 5.34
CA LEU A 93 2.01 15.45 4.19
C LEU A 93 0.68 16.22 4.25
N TYR A 94 0.05 16.30 5.43
CA TYR A 94 -1.13 17.14 5.60
C TYR A 94 -0.84 18.63 5.36
N ALA A 95 0.26 19.15 5.91
CA ALA A 95 0.67 20.54 5.72
C ALA A 95 0.90 20.87 4.23
N ASP A 96 1.56 19.97 3.49
CA ASP A 96 1.79 20.10 2.07
C ASP A 96 0.48 20.05 1.27
N CYS A 97 -0.45 19.18 1.65
CA CYS A 97 -1.78 19.15 1.04
C CYS A 97 -2.50 20.49 1.23
N LYS A 98 -2.50 21.06 2.45
CA LYS A 98 -3.13 22.37 2.70
C LYS A 98 -2.48 23.50 1.91
N LYS A 99 -1.16 23.44 1.70
CA LYS A 99 -0.41 24.47 0.97
C LYS A 99 -0.69 24.42 -0.53
N ASN A 100 -0.77 23.23 -1.11
CA ASN A 100 -0.80 23.05 -2.56
C ASN A 100 -2.20 22.74 -3.12
N ILE A 101 -3.16 22.38 -2.25
CA ILE A 101 -4.49 21.94 -2.65
C ILE A 101 -5.52 22.79 -1.91
N LYS A 102 -6.44 23.41 -2.66
CA LYS A 102 -7.59 24.10 -2.07
C LYS A 102 -8.53 23.05 -1.45
N LEU A 103 -8.47 22.93 -0.12
CA LEU A 103 -9.27 22.04 0.70
C LEU A 103 -10.22 22.82 1.62
N ASN A 104 -11.48 22.42 1.62
CA ASN A 104 -12.54 22.95 2.47
C ASN A 104 -13.04 21.88 3.45
N SER A 105 -13.88 22.27 4.41
CA SER A 105 -14.41 21.35 5.43
C SER A 105 -15.30 20.24 4.89
N ASP A 106 -15.97 20.49 3.77
CA ASP A 106 -16.85 19.52 3.13
C ASP A 106 -16.14 18.53 2.21
N ASP A 107 -14.86 18.76 1.91
CA ASP A 107 -14.07 17.90 1.04
C ASP A 107 -13.80 16.56 1.72
N LEU A 108 -13.95 15.48 0.95
CA LEU A 108 -13.67 14.12 1.40
C LEU A 108 -12.22 13.75 1.09
N VAL A 109 -11.52 13.27 2.12
CA VAL A 109 -10.16 12.70 2.04
C VAL A 109 -10.24 11.21 2.33
N ILE A 110 -9.74 10.39 1.41
CA ILE A 110 -9.71 8.94 1.54
C ILE A 110 -8.27 8.46 1.65
N ASP A 111 -8.02 7.50 2.54
CA ASP A 111 -6.73 6.83 2.66
C ASP A 111 -6.89 5.31 2.46
N VAL A 112 -6.26 4.80 1.41
CA VAL A 112 -6.25 3.39 1.02
C VAL A 112 -5.08 2.70 1.71
N GLY A 113 -5.40 1.74 2.58
CA GLY A 113 -4.46 1.12 3.51
C GLY A 113 -4.23 1.96 4.77
N SER A 114 -5.27 2.65 5.24
CA SER A 114 -5.20 3.64 6.34
C SER A 114 -4.71 3.13 7.70
N ASN A 115 -4.51 1.81 7.86
CA ASN A 115 -4.03 1.19 9.09
C ASN A 115 -4.84 1.63 10.33
N ASP A 116 -4.20 2.16 11.36
CA ASP A 116 -4.83 2.65 12.59
C ASP A 116 -5.29 4.12 12.51
N GLY A 117 -5.34 4.69 11.30
CA GLY A 117 -5.85 6.04 11.01
C GLY A 117 -4.86 7.16 11.27
N ASN A 118 -3.56 6.86 11.36
CA ASN A 118 -2.52 7.83 11.69
C ASN A 118 -2.52 9.06 10.76
N LEU A 119 -2.51 8.84 9.43
CA LEU A 119 -2.55 9.93 8.45
C LEU A 119 -3.85 10.74 8.58
N LEU A 120 -5.00 10.07 8.52
CA LEU A 120 -6.32 10.70 8.58
C LEU A 120 -6.58 11.47 9.88
N SER A 121 -5.87 11.15 10.97
CA SER A 121 -5.97 11.88 12.22
C SER A 121 -5.59 13.37 12.08
N ASN A 122 -4.72 13.71 11.12
CA ASN A 122 -4.33 15.08 10.81
C ASN A 122 -5.42 15.84 10.02
N PHE A 123 -6.27 15.12 9.28
CA PHE A 123 -7.34 15.69 8.44
C PHE A 123 -8.68 15.79 9.17
N LYS A 124 -8.99 14.86 10.08
CA LYS A 124 -10.37 14.61 10.58
C LYS A 124 -11.06 15.80 11.24
N ASN A 125 -10.30 16.74 11.83
CA ASN A 125 -10.87 17.89 12.52
C ASN A 125 -11.22 19.04 11.55
N ASN A 126 -10.74 18.98 10.31
CA ASN A 126 -10.87 20.07 9.35
C ASN A 126 -11.56 19.63 8.06
N HIS A 127 -11.73 18.32 7.80
CA HIS A 127 -12.26 17.75 6.55
C HIS A 127 -13.04 16.45 6.82
N LYS A 128 -13.87 16.02 5.87
CA LYS A 128 -14.48 14.68 5.91
C LYS A 128 -13.38 13.65 5.60
N VAL A 129 -13.33 12.56 6.36
CA VAL A 129 -12.31 11.51 6.19
C VAL A 129 -12.92 10.13 6.09
N LEU A 130 -12.28 9.24 5.34
CA LEU A 130 -12.62 7.82 5.28
C LEU A 130 -11.37 6.95 5.08
N GLY A 131 -11.11 6.07 6.04
CA GLY A 131 -10.08 5.03 5.90
C GLY A 131 -10.62 3.78 5.20
N ILE A 132 -9.77 3.07 4.46
CA ILE A 132 -10.09 1.76 3.89
C ILE A 132 -8.91 0.83 4.18
N THR A 133 -9.12 -0.22 4.97
CA THR A 133 -8.04 -1.11 5.40
C THR A 133 -8.60 -2.50 5.74
N PRO A 134 -8.04 -3.63 5.28
CA PRO A 134 -8.58 -4.97 5.58
C PRO A 134 -8.29 -5.46 7.02
N GLU A 135 -7.34 -4.85 7.72
CA GLU A 135 -6.78 -5.28 9.00
C GLU A 135 -7.69 -4.91 10.18
N LYS A 136 -7.64 -5.71 11.27
CA LYS A 136 -8.37 -5.39 12.51
C LYS A 136 -7.90 -4.07 13.16
N LEU A 137 -6.68 -3.61 12.87
CA LEU A 137 -6.15 -2.34 13.36
C LEU A 137 -7.02 -1.14 13.00
N GLY A 138 -7.76 -1.20 11.88
CA GLY A 138 -8.75 -0.18 11.53
C GLY A 138 -9.82 0.04 12.60
N LYS A 139 -10.05 -0.92 13.52
CA LYS A 139 -10.94 -0.71 14.68
C LYS A 139 -10.40 0.34 15.66
N ILE A 140 -9.09 0.52 15.73
CA ILE A 140 -8.46 1.58 16.54
C ILE A 140 -8.83 2.94 15.94
N ALA A 141 -8.75 3.09 14.61
CA ALA A 141 -9.15 4.30 13.91
C ALA A 141 -10.62 4.65 14.20
N ILE A 142 -11.52 3.65 14.10
CA ILE A 142 -12.96 3.82 14.41
C ILE A 142 -13.17 4.30 15.84
N LYS A 143 -12.50 3.67 16.83
CA LYS A 143 -12.57 4.09 18.23
C LYS A 143 -12.07 5.52 18.45
N ARG A 144 -11.14 6.00 17.62
CA ARG A 144 -10.61 7.38 17.64
C ARG A 144 -11.46 8.38 16.83
N GLY A 145 -12.64 7.97 16.38
CA GLY A 145 -13.57 8.82 15.62
C GLY A 145 -13.22 8.99 14.14
N ILE A 146 -12.40 8.09 13.57
CA ILE A 146 -12.08 8.09 12.13
C ILE A 146 -12.93 7.01 11.47
N PRO A 147 -13.90 7.35 10.59
CA PRO A 147 -14.66 6.35 9.85
C PRO A 147 -13.73 5.47 9.00
N THR A 148 -13.82 4.15 9.15
CA THR A 148 -12.95 3.21 8.42
C THR A 148 -13.75 2.01 7.92
N LEU A 149 -13.57 1.65 6.63
CA LEU A 149 -14.08 0.42 6.05
C LEU A 149 -13.07 -0.71 6.24
N LEU A 150 -13.47 -1.76 6.97
CA LEU A 150 -12.64 -2.96 7.18
C LEU A 150 -12.67 -3.89 5.95
N ARG A 151 -12.15 -3.42 4.81
CA ARG A 151 -12.22 -4.07 3.49
C ARG A 151 -10.93 -3.85 2.70
N TYR A 152 -10.61 -4.78 1.80
CA TYR A 152 -9.66 -4.50 0.72
C TYR A 152 -10.24 -3.46 -0.23
N PHE A 153 -9.39 -2.64 -0.85
CA PHE A 153 -9.84 -1.66 -1.84
C PHE A 153 -10.00 -2.30 -3.24
N ASP A 154 -11.18 -2.89 -3.45
CA ASP A 154 -11.61 -3.51 -4.70
C ASP A 154 -12.74 -2.72 -5.40
N LYS A 155 -13.18 -3.20 -6.58
CA LYS A 155 -14.25 -2.58 -7.36
C LYS A 155 -15.55 -2.44 -6.56
N THR A 156 -15.88 -3.45 -5.74
CA THR A 156 -17.08 -3.45 -4.89
C THR A 156 -16.99 -2.37 -3.81
N THR A 157 -15.81 -2.19 -3.22
CA THR A 157 -15.55 -1.16 -2.22
C THR A 157 -15.57 0.22 -2.84
N ALA A 158 -14.95 0.42 -4.01
CA ALA A 158 -15.03 1.68 -4.75
C ALA A 158 -16.47 2.05 -5.14
N ASN A 159 -17.29 1.07 -5.59
CA ASN A 159 -18.71 1.29 -5.87
C ASN A 159 -19.49 1.73 -4.63
N PHE A 160 -19.23 1.07 -3.50
CA PHE A 160 -19.86 1.41 -2.23
C PHE A 160 -19.46 2.80 -1.75
N VAL A 161 -18.17 3.15 -1.84
CA VAL A 161 -17.66 4.48 -1.51
C VAL A 161 -18.34 5.53 -2.36
N LEU A 162 -18.37 5.36 -3.69
CA LEU A 162 -19.03 6.30 -4.59
C LEU A 162 -20.50 6.52 -4.22
N LYS A 163 -21.23 5.43 -3.95
CA LYS A 163 -22.67 5.50 -3.63
C LYS A 163 -22.95 6.17 -2.28
N LYS A 164 -22.12 5.91 -1.26
CA LYS A 164 -22.40 6.33 0.13
C LYS A 164 -21.72 7.63 0.54
N TYR A 165 -20.50 7.87 0.05
CA TYR A 165 -19.65 8.99 0.47
C TYR A 165 -19.39 9.98 -0.67
N GLY A 166 -19.64 9.59 -1.93
CA GLY A 166 -19.40 10.42 -3.09
C GLY A 166 -17.95 10.36 -3.57
N LYS A 167 -17.49 11.47 -4.16
CA LYS A 167 -16.14 11.60 -4.69
C LYS A 167 -15.20 12.29 -3.70
N ALA A 168 -13.95 11.89 -3.70
CA ALA A 168 -12.92 12.40 -2.82
C ALA A 168 -12.07 13.47 -3.50
N LYS A 169 -11.80 14.55 -2.76
CA LYS A 169 -10.89 15.61 -3.18
C LYS A 169 -9.43 15.16 -3.14
N ILE A 170 -9.10 14.33 -2.15
CA ILE A 170 -7.80 13.67 -2.03
C ILE A 170 -8.00 12.19 -1.81
N ILE A 171 -7.25 11.37 -2.54
CA ILE A 171 -7.08 9.95 -2.26
C ILE A 171 -5.59 9.72 -2.00
N THR A 172 -5.29 9.06 -0.89
CA THR A 172 -3.91 8.71 -0.51
C THR A 172 -3.73 7.19 -0.52
N ALA A 173 -2.51 6.75 -0.83
CA ALA A 173 -2.06 5.36 -0.68
C ALA A 173 -0.61 5.37 -0.21
N THR A 174 -0.41 5.51 1.10
CA THR A 174 0.93 5.63 1.70
C THR A 174 1.50 4.26 2.05
N ASN A 175 2.63 3.89 1.42
CA ASN A 175 3.28 2.60 1.54
C ASN A 175 2.36 1.40 1.22
N VAL A 176 1.37 1.59 0.35
CA VAL A 176 0.39 0.56 -0.05
C VAL A 176 0.34 0.41 -1.56
N PHE A 177 0.61 1.49 -2.30
CA PHE A 177 0.59 1.47 -3.76
C PHE A 177 1.51 0.39 -4.32
N ALA A 178 2.75 0.29 -3.80
CA ALA A 178 3.74 -0.73 -4.15
C ALA A 178 3.36 -2.19 -3.79
N HIS A 179 2.33 -2.40 -2.96
CA HIS A 179 1.95 -3.72 -2.45
C HIS A 179 0.78 -4.35 -3.20
N ILE A 180 -0.08 -3.54 -3.83
CA ILE A 180 -1.31 -4.03 -4.45
C ILE A 180 -1.03 -4.64 -5.82
N GLU A 181 -1.12 -5.96 -5.94
CA GLU A 181 -0.86 -6.74 -7.17
C GLU A 181 -1.42 -6.12 -8.47
N ASN A 182 -2.71 -5.80 -8.52
CA ASN A 182 -3.36 -5.33 -9.73
C ASN A 182 -3.48 -3.80 -9.74
N VAL A 183 -2.39 -3.14 -10.14
CA VAL A 183 -2.28 -1.68 -10.18
C VAL A 183 -3.27 -1.06 -11.16
N ASP A 184 -3.51 -1.68 -12.32
CA ASP A 184 -4.49 -1.18 -13.30
C ASP A 184 -5.90 -1.09 -12.69
N GLN A 185 -6.32 -2.15 -11.99
CA GLN A 185 -7.63 -2.16 -11.34
C GLN A 185 -7.67 -1.20 -10.15
N LEU A 186 -6.57 -1.06 -9.41
CA LEU A 186 -6.43 -0.05 -8.36
C LEU A 186 -6.63 1.36 -8.93
N MET A 187 -5.94 1.71 -10.01
CA MET A 187 -6.05 3.02 -10.65
C MET A 187 -7.46 3.27 -11.20
N LYS A 188 -8.08 2.27 -11.85
CA LYS A 188 -9.49 2.37 -12.28
C LYS A 188 -10.44 2.62 -11.10
N ASN A 189 -10.20 1.98 -9.96
CA ASN A 189 -11.00 2.19 -8.75
C ASN A 189 -10.77 3.58 -8.15
N ILE A 190 -9.52 4.05 -8.06
CA ILE A 190 -9.16 5.40 -7.58
C ILE A 190 -9.85 6.44 -8.46
N LEU A 191 -9.63 6.41 -9.77
CA LEU A 191 -10.20 7.37 -10.73
C LEU A 191 -11.74 7.42 -10.68
N LYS A 192 -12.38 6.29 -10.38
CA LYS A 192 -13.84 6.21 -10.23
C LYS A 192 -14.37 7.06 -9.07
N ILE A 193 -13.66 7.07 -7.95
CA ILE A 193 -14.07 7.79 -6.72
C ILE A 193 -13.32 9.11 -6.54
N LEU A 194 -12.40 9.45 -7.42
CA LEU A 194 -11.70 10.73 -7.39
C LEU A 194 -12.59 11.85 -7.96
N ASP A 195 -12.59 12.99 -7.30
CA ASP A 195 -13.17 14.22 -7.83
C ASP A 195 -12.50 14.61 -9.16
N LYS A 196 -13.22 15.31 -10.05
CA LYS A 196 -12.67 15.77 -11.34
C LYS A 196 -11.44 16.68 -11.13
N ASN A 197 -11.46 17.48 -10.07
CA ASN A 197 -10.35 18.34 -9.64
C ASN A 197 -9.65 17.76 -8.40
N GLY A 198 -9.78 16.46 -8.18
CA GLY A 198 -9.16 15.73 -7.08
C GLY A 198 -7.73 15.33 -7.40
N ILE A 199 -6.97 15.03 -6.36
CA ILE A 199 -5.57 14.60 -6.47
C ILE A 199 -5.42 13.22 -5.84
N PHE A 200 -4.72 12.33 -6.54
CA PHE A 200 -4.23 11.08 -5.98
C PHE A 200 -2.78 11.25 -5.54
N ILE A 201 -2.47 10.84 -4.31
CA ILE A 201 -1.12 10.90 -3.73
C ILE A 201 -0.71 9.49 -3.34
N SER A 202 0.37 8.99 -3.92
CA SER A 202 1.00 7.74 -3.48
C SER A 202 2.35 8.03 -2.84
N GLU A 203 2.65 7.37 -1.73
CA GLU A 203 3.98 7.34 -1.12
C GLU A 203 4.49 5.90 -1.17
N SER A 204 5.74 5.70 -1.54
CA SER A 204 6.42 4.39 -1.59
C SER A 204 7.92 4.63 -1.54
N HIS A 205 8.70 3.58 -1.26
CA HIS A 205 10.15 3.68 -1.35
C HIS A 205 10.61 4.15 -2.73
N TYR A 206 11.57 5.09 -2.73
CA TYR A 206 12.18 5.59 -3.94
C TYR A 206 13.40 4.74 -4.33
N LEU A 207 13.32 4.07 -5.48
CA LEU A 207 14.31 3.10 -5.96
C LEU A 207 15.74 3.66 -5.97
N VAL A 208 15.92 4.92 -6.39
CA VAL A 208 17.26 5.54 -6.46
C VAL A 208 17.88 5.65 -5.07
N SER A 209 17.10 6.02 -4.06
CA SER A 209 17.60 6.09 -2.68
C SER A 209 17.99 4.71 -2.17
N LEU A 210 17.14 3.69 -2.39
CA LEU A 210 17.41 2.31 -1.96
C LEU A 210 18.72 1.78 -2.52
N ILE A 211 19.01 2.05 -3.80
CA ILE A 211 20.26 1.65 -4.45
C ILE A 211 21.45 2.38 -3.83
N LYS A 212 21.36 3.72 -3.69
CA LYS A 212 22.46 4.54 -3.16
C LYS A 212 22.86 4.18 -1.73
N THR A 213 21.91 3.71 -0.93
CA THR A 213 22.14 3.35 0.48
C THR A 213 22.13 1.84 0.73
N ASN A 214 22.13 1.02 -0.33
CA ASN A 214 22.16 -0.44 -0.28
C ASN A 214 21.10 -1.06 0.66
N GLN A 215 19.86 -0.56 0.60
CA GLN A 215 18.74 -1.02 1.43
C GLN A 215 18.09 -2.30 0.88
N TYR A 216 18.88 -3.36 0.72
CA TYR A 216 18.43 -4.65 0.20
C TYR A 216 17.43 -5.35 1.13
N ASP A 217 17.43 -5.00 2.42
CA ASP A 217 16.48 -5.47 3.44
C ASP A 217 15.03 -5.05 3.17
N THR A 218 14.83 -4.03 2.34
CA THR A 218 13.50 -3.63 1.85
C THR A 218 12.92 -4.58 0.81
N ILE A 219 13.68 -5.59 0.37
CA ILE A 219 13.29 -6.57 -0.63
C ILE A 219 12.60 -7.78 0.01
N TYR A 220 11.26 -7.74 0.07
CA TYR A 220 10.42 -8.83 0.58
C TYR A 220 9.01 -8.79 -0.03
N HIS A 221 8.23 -9.87 0.14
CA HIS A 221 7.03 -10.15 -0.65
C HIS A 221 5.87 -9.15 -0.52
N GLU A 222 5.84 -8.30 0.50
CA GLU A 222 4.87 -7.20 0.57
C GLU A 222 5.23 -6.10 -0.45
N HIS A 223 6.52 -5.86 -0.68
CA HIS A 223 7.05 -4.87 -1.60
C HIS A 223 7.17 -5.46 -3.01
N LEU A 224 6.05 -5.50 -3.72
CA LEU A 224 6.02 -6.04 -5.09
C LEU A 224 6.75 -5.14 -6.11
N ARG A 225 6.83 -3.82 -5.85
CA ARG A 225 7.33 -2.81 -6.78
C ARG A 225 8.19 -1.76 -6.07
N TYR A 226 9.22 -1.29 -6.76
CA TYR A 226 10.14 -0.24 -6.30
C TYR A 226 10.17 0.86 -7.35
N TYR A 227 9.62 2.01 -7.01
CA TYR A 227 9.34 3.05 -7.99
C TYR A 227 10.49 4.05 -8.12
N SER A 228 10.77 4.42 -9.37
CA SER A 228 11.41 5.68 -9.72
C SER A 228 10.40 6.59 -10.42
N LEU A 229 10.73 7.86 -10.60
CA LEU A 229 9.90 8.78 -11.39
C LEU A 229 9.70 8.27 -12.82
N SER A 230 10.72 7.62 -13.40
CA SER A 230 10.64 7.08 -14.77
C SER A 230 9.74 5.86 -14.91
N SER A 231 9.39 5.20 -13.81
CA SER A 231 8.55 4.00 -13.81
C SER A 231 7.08 4.23 -13.48
N LEU A 232 6.73 5.46 -13.09
CA LEU A 232 5.37 5.92 -12.82
C LEU A 232 4.77 6.55 -14.09
#